data_AF-A0A9D7ABS0-F1
#
_entry.id   AF-A0A9D7ABS0-F1
#
_cell.length_a   1.000
_cell.length_b   1.000
_cell.length_c   1.000
_cell.angle_alpha   90.00
_cell.angle_beta   90.00
_cell.angle_gamma   90.00
#
_symmetry.space_group_name_H-M   'P 1'
#
loop_
_entity.id
_entity.type
_entity.pdbx_description
1 polymer ?
#
loop_
_entity_poly.entity_id
_entity_poly.type
_entity_poly.pdbx_seq_one_letter_code
_entity_poly.pdbx_strand_id
1 'polypeptide(L)'
;MTLSFFLEKVERFDLVPYENKQRLKKTHVPFSGTPKKHPTDDARMVLLPDPLSSVVTYYEFAASDVEYVERLPNVVALSGENCVMVRLWVKKGCVALRSTCFVVAETPGFDFTG
;
A
#
# COMPACT_ATOMS: atom_id res chain seq x y z
N MET A 1 9.78 10.03 12.46
CA MET A 1 10.07 8.60 12.21
C MET A 1 10.27 8.47 10.71
N THR A 2 11.47 8.14 10.25
CA THR A 2 11.82 8.16 8.82
C THR A 2 11.43 6.87 8.11
N LEU A 3 11.14 6.95 6.82
CA LEU A 3 10.77 5.79 6.01
C LEU A 3 11.93 4.77 5.82
N SER A 4 13.18 5.21 5.97
CA SER A 4 14.35 4.31 6.04
C SER A 4 14.29 3.37 7.24
N PHE A 5 13.91 3.89 8.40
CA PHE A 5 13.66 3.09 9.61
C PHE A 5 12.51 2.10 9.40
N PHE A 6 11.52 2.44 8.57
CA PHE A 6 10.41 1.55 8.24
C PHE A 6 10.82 0.43 7.27
N LEU A 7 11.61 0.71 6.24
CA LEU A 7 12.13 -0.31 5.33
C LEU A 7 13.09 -1.27 6.05
N GLU A 8 13.94 -0.77 6.96
CA GLU A 8 14.68 -1.63 7.90
C GLU A 8 13.73 -2.48 8.75
N LYS A 9 12.60 -1.91 9.19
CA LYS A 9 11.55 -2.65 9.91
C LYS A 9 10.97 -3.77 9.04
N VAL A 10 10.66 -3.49 7.77
CA VAL A 10 10.14 -4.46 6.79
C VAL A 10 11.15 -5.59 6.53
N GLU A 11 12.44 -5.28 6.48
CA GLU A 11 13.51 -6.28 6.38
C GLU A 11 13.67 -7.12 7.66
N ARG A 12 13.35 -6.56 8.84
CA ARG A 12 13.41 -7.26 10.14
C ARG A 12 12.17 -8.07 10.49
N PHE A 13 11.07 -7.98 9.74
CA PHE A 13 9.81 -8.66 10.06
C PHE A 13 9.70 -10.04 9.41
N ASP A 14 10.49 -10.97 9.93
CA ASP A 14 10.03 -12.33 10.11
C ASP A 14 9.74 -12.53 11.61
N LEU A 15 8.56 -13.08 11.93
CA LEU A 15 8.17 -13.62 13.25
C LEU A 15 7.66 -12.62 14.32
N VAL A 16 6.46 -12.04 14.14
CA VAL A 16 5.60 -11.76 15.31
C VAL A 16 4.70 -12.99 15.54
N PRO A 17 4.75 -13.63 16.73
CA PRO A 17 3.99 -14.84 17.00
C PRO A 17 2.48 -14.65 16.78
N TYR A 18 1.86 -15.77 16.42
CA TYR A 18 0.46 -16.01 16.04
C TYR A 18 -0.63 -15.35 16.91
N GLU A 19 -0.32 -14.82 18.10
CA GLU A 19 -1.29 -14.38 19.11
C GLU A 19 -1.95 -13.01 18.85
N ASN A 20 -1.33 -12.08 18.12
CA ASN A 20 -1.82 -10.70 18.05
C ASN A 20 -2.66 -10.34 16.80
N LYS A 21 -2.78 -11.23 15.81
CA LYS A 21 -3.58 -10.96 14.59
C LYS A 21 -5.06 -10.79 14.89
N GLN A 22 -5.59 -11.45 15.92
CA GLN A 22 -6.99 -11.33 16.33
C GLN A 22 -7.31 -9.93 16.86
N ARG A 23 -6.39 -9.31 17.62
CA ARG A 23 -6.53 -7.92 18.08
C ARG A 23 -6.45 -6.94 16.90
N LEU A 24 -5.50 -7.15 15.99
CA LEU A 24 -5.34 -6.31 14.81
C LEU A 24 -6.61 -6.32 13.94
N LYS A 25 -7.24 -7.48 13.71
CA LYS A 25 -8.53 -7.55 12.97
C LYS A 25 -9.65 -6.68 13.57
N LYS A 26 -9.66 -6.50 14.90
CA LYS A 26 -10.67 -5.66 15.58
C LYS A 26 -10.37 -4.17 15.42
N THR A 27 -9.10 -3.78 15.44
CA THR A 27 -8.65 -2.38 15.57
C THR A 27 -8.06 -1.78 14.28
N HIS A 28 -7.71 -2.61 13.31
CA HIS A 28 -6.99 -2.25 12.09
C HIS A 28 -7.69 -2.82 10.84
N VAL A 29 -7.36 -2.24 9.69
CA VAL A 29 -7.77 -2.71 8.36
C VAL A 29 -6.52 -3.14 7.58
N PRO A 30 -6.51 -4.35 7.00
CA PRO A 30 -5.38 -4.80 6.21
C PRO A 30 -5.42 -4.23 4.78
N PHE A 31 -4.27 -3.74 4.29
CA PHE A 31 -4.05 -3.34 2.90
C PHE A 31 -2.83 -4.07 2.34
N SER A 32 -2.98 -4.73 1.20
CA SER A 32 -1.89 -5.50 0.59
C SER A 32 -1.39 -4.82 -0.68
N GLY A 33 -0.08 -4.89 -0.94
CA GLY A 33 0.54 -4.25 -2.09
C GLY A 33 2.06 -4.16 -1.99
N THR A 34 2.67 -3.49 -2.97
CA THR A 34 4.09 -3.13 -2.97
C THR A 34 4.27 -1.77 -2.29
N PRO A 35 5.04 -1.68 -1.19
CA PRO A 35 5.31 -0.41 -0.53
C PRO A 35 6.33 0.41 -1.33
N LYS A 36 6.11 1.72 -1.45
CA LYS A 36 6.99 2.67 -2.13
C LYS A 36 7.24 3.90 -1.25
N LYS A 37 8.38 4.55 -1.46
CA LYS A 37 8.66 5.84 -0.84
C LYS A 37 7.79 6.92 -1.44
N HIS A 38 7.19 7.75 -0.59
CA HIS A 38 6.57 8.97 -1.07
C HIS A 38 7.68 9.90 -1.61
N PRO A 39 7.50 10.53 -2.77
CA PRO A 39 8.56 11.28 -3.43
C PRO A 39 9.03 12.52 -2.67
N THR A 40 8.17 13.10 -1.83
CA THR A 40 8.41 14.40 -1.19
C THR A 40 8.03 14.49 0.29
N ASP A 41 7.49 13.42 0.89
CA ASP A 41 6.96 13.44 2.27
C ASP A 41 7.32 12.13 2.98
N ASP A 42 8.43 12.15 3.72
CA ASP A 42 8.93 10.98 4.44
C ASP A 42 8.01 10.50 5.58
N ALA A 43 7.01 11.30 5.97
CA ALA A 43 6.00 10.90 6.95
C ALA A 43 4.85 10.09 6.32
N ARG A 44 4.80 10.01 4.98
CA ARG A 44 3.81 9.24 4.23
C ARG A 44 4.44 8.04 3.54
N MET A 45 3.60 7.03 3.37
CA MET A 45 3.94 5.83 2.62
C MET A 45 2.94 5.63 1.49
N VAL A 46 3.44 5.24 0.32
CA VAL A 46 2.63 4.85 -0.82
C VAL A 46 2.55 3.32 -0.87
N LEU A 47 1.35 2.77 -1.10
CA LEU A 47 1.15 1.35 -1.33
C LEU A 47 0.49 1.14 -2.70
N LEU A 48 1.15 0.36 -3.56
CA LEU A 48 0.64 -0.06 -4.86
C LEU A 48 -0.07 -1.42 -4.70
N PRO A 49 -1.41 -1.50 -4.72
CA PRO A 49 -2.13 -2.74 -4.43
C PRO A 49 -1.87 -3.85 -5.46
N ASP A 50 -1.74 -3.47 -6.72
CA ASP A 50 -1.41 -4.37 -7.81
C ASP A 50 -0.37 -3.72 -8.71
N PRO A 51 0.93 -4.05 -8.53
CA PRO A 51 1.99 -3.49 -9.36
C PRO A 51 1.95 -3.98 -10.81
N LEU A 52 1.18 -5.02 -11.12
CA LEU A 52 1.06 -5.59 -12.47
C LEU A 52 -0.20 -5.11 -13.21
N SER A 53 -1.07 -4.36 -12.54
CA SER A 53 -2.27 -3.80 -13.15
C SER A 53 -1.93 -2.65 -14.10
N SER A 54 -2.65 -2.58 -15.21
CA SER A 54 -2.67 -1.39 -16.07
C SER A 54 -3.42 -0.21 -15.43
N VAL A 55 -4.20 -0.46 -14.36
CA VAL A 55 -4.88 0.59 -13.60
C VAL A 55 -3.92 1.13 -12.55
N VAL A 56 -3.50 2.38 -12.73
CA VAL A 56 -2.61 3.06 -11.78
C VAL A 56 -3.43 3.53 -10.59
N THR A 57 -3.62 2.63 -9.61
CA THR A 57 -4.20 2.96 -8.30
C THR A 57 -3.14 2.89 -7.23
N TYR A 58 -3.19 3.79 -6.26
CA TYR A 58 -2.34 3.72 -5.07
C TYR A 58 -3.07 4.22 -3.83
N TYR A 59 -2.57 3.80 -2.68
CA TYR A 59 -2.95 4.33 -1.39
C TYR A 59 -1.81 5.14 -0.78
N GLU A 60 -2.14 6.22 -0.08
CA GLU A 60 -1.22 6.89 0.82
C GLU A 60 -1.71 6.80 2.26
N PHE A 61 -0.78 6.48 3.16
CA PHE A 61 -1.01 6.43 4.60
C PHE A 61 0.03 7.26 5.33
N ALA A 62 -0.34 7.87 6.46
CA ALA A 62 0.66 8.34 7.41
C ALA A 62 1.40 7.12 7.98
N ALA A 63 2.74 7.17 7.98
CA ALA A 63 3.56 6.07 8.47
C ALA A 63 3.29 5.75 9.96
N SER A 64 2.85 6.76 10.75
CA SER A 64 2.46 6.61 12.15
C SER A 64 1.18 5.80 12.35
N ASP A 65 0.33 5.67 11.34
CA ASP A 65 -0.94 4.94 11.43
C ASP A 65 -0.81 3.45 11.07
N VAL A 66 0.40 3.03 10.68
CA VAL A 66 0.73 1.65 10.32
C VAL A 66 1.36 0.95 11.51
N GLU A 67 0.58 0.13 12.21
CA GLU A 67 1.04 -0.55 13.44
C GLU A 67 1.85 -1.81 13.13
N TYR A 68 1.47 -2.54 12.06
CA TYR A 68 2.10 -3.82 11.72
C TYR A 68 2.23 -4.02 10.21
N VAL A 69 3.29 -4.72 9.80
CA VAL A 69 3.56 -5.11 8.42
C VAL A 69 3.86 -6.60 8.37
N GLU A 70 3.16 -7.31 7.52
CA GLU A 70 3.38 -8.72 7.23
C GLU A 70 3.99 -8.84 5.83
N ARG A 71 5.14 -9.49 5.71
CA ARG A 71 5.69 -9.83 4.39
C ARG A 71 4.83 -10.93 3.77
N LEU A 72 4.42 -10.74 2.51
CA LEU A 72 3.67 -11.74 1.76
C LEU A 72 4.64 -12.51 0.83
N PRO A 73 4.25 -13.70 0.33
CA PRO A 73 5.02 -14.39 -0.69
C PRO A 73 5.31 -13.44 -1.85
N ASN A 74 6.56 -13.41 -2.29
CA ASN A 74 6.97 -12.57 -3.40
C ASN A 74 6.20 -12.96 -4.67
N VAL A 75 5.75 -11.96 -5.41
CA VAL A 75 5.16 -12.15 -6.74
C VAL A 75 6.27 -11.89 -7.76
N VAL A 76 6.49 -12.86 -8.65
CA VAL A 76 7.42 -12.68 -9.76
C VAL A 76 6.65 -12.08 -10.92
N ALA A 77 7.03 -10.87 -11.34
CA ALA A 77 6.48 -10.24 -12.53
C ALA A 77 6.88 -11.06 -13.78
N LEU A 78 6.10 -10.94 -14.87
CA LEU A 78 6.44 -11.58 -16.15
C LEU A 78 7.80 -11.12 -16.71
N SER A 79 8.28 -9.94 -16.30
CA SER A 79 9.61 -9.41 -16.61
C SER A 79 10.75 -10.11 -15.85
N GLY A 80 10.46 -11.02 -14.92
CA GLY A 80 11.44 -11.64 -14.03
C GLY A 80 11.79 -10.80 -12.80
N GLU A 81 11.24 -9.59 -12.66
CA GLU A 81 11.45 -8.76 -11.48
C GLU A 81 10.69 -9.30 -10.27
N ASN A 82 11.35 -9.24 -9.11
CA ASN A 82 10.81 -9.72 -7.85
C ASN A 82 10.04 -8.57 -7.15
N CYS A 83 8.72 -8.64 -7.14
CA CYS A 83 7.90 -7.64 -6.44
C CYS A 83 7.72 -8.05 -4.97
N VAL A 84 8.33 -7.28 -4.08
CA VAL A 84 8.11 -7.43 -2.63
C VAL A 84 6.69 -7.00 -2.30
N MET A 85 5.86 -7.97 -1.93
CA MET A 85 4.49 -7.74 -1.47
C MET A 85 4.43 -7.73 0.05
N VAL A 86 3.66 -6.80 0.60
CA VAL A 86 3.40 -6.72 2.04
C VAL A 86 1.91 -6.58 2.31
N ARG A 87 1.50 -6.89 3.53
CA ARG A 87 0.21 -6.51 4.10
C ARG A 87 0.44 -5.54 5.25
N LEU A 88 0.00 -4.31 5.07
CA LEU A 88 -0.04 -3.27 6.09
C LEU A 88 -1.29 -3.43 6.94
N TRP A 89 -1.17 -3.27 8.25
CA TRP A 89 -2.30 -3.15 9.17
C TRP A 89 -2.40 -1.70 9.63
N VAL A 90 -3.41 -1.00 9.10
CA VAL A 90 -3.61 0.43 9.30
C VAL A 90 -4.73 0.66 10.32
N LYS A 91 -4.51 1.56 11.28
CA LYS A 91 -5.46 1.80 12.38
C LYS A 91 -6.82 2.28 11.84
N LYS A 92 -7.91 1.72 12.39
CA LYS A 92 -9.28 2.13 12.02
C LYS A 92 -9.55 3.58 12.44
N GLY A 93 -10.24 4.32 11.58
CA GLY A 93 -10.61 5.71 11.81
C GLY A 93 -9.55 6.74 11.41
N CYS A 94 -8.36 6.30 11.00
CA CYS A 94 -7.35 7.19 10.44
C CYS A 94 -7.69 7.60 9.00
N VAL A 95 -7.16 8.75 8.59
CA VAL A 95 -7.37 9.30 7.24
C VAL A 95 -6.29 8.76 6.30
N ALA A 96 -6.71 8.32 5.13
CA ALA A 96 -5.85 7.83 4.06
C ALA A 96 -6.33 8.38 2.72
N LEU A 97 -5.42 8.45 1.75
CA LEU A 97 -5.75 8.85 0.38
C LEU A 97 -5.79 7.61 -0.52
N ARG A 98 -6.79 7.54 -1.39
CA ARG A 98 -6.88 6.55 -2.46
C ARG A 98 -7.03 7.31 -3.77
N SER A 99 -6.08 7.09 -4.67
CA SER A 99 -6.05 7.73 -5.98
C SER A 99 -6.06 6.69 -7.08
N THR A 100 -6.82 6.96 -8.14
CA THR A 100 -6.81 6.17 -9.36
C THR A 100 -6.56 7.13 -10.52
N CYS A 101 -5.42 6.97 -11.18
CA CYS A 101 -5.10 7.74 -12.37
C CYS A 101 -5.81 7.12 -13.59
N PHE A 102 -6.13 7.96 -14.55
CA PHE A 102 -6.70 7.56 -15.83
C PHE A 102 -5.87 8.17 -16.96
N VAL A 103 -5.87 7.51 -18.11
CA VAL A 103 -5.29 8.09 -19.32
C VAL A 103 -6.23 9.20 -19.78
N VAL A 104 -5.71 10.41 -19.93
CA VAL A 104 -6.42 11.49 -20.61
C VAL A 104 -6.50 11.12 -22.09
N ALA A 105 -7.54 10.39 -22.46
CA ALA A 105 -8.02 10.36 -23.84
C ALA A 105 -8.71 11.70 -24.12
N GLU A 106 -8.81 12.10 -25.40
CA GLU A 106 -9.66 13.22 -25.78
C GLU A 106 -11.01 13.05 -25.07
N THR A 107 -11.41 14.08 -24.33
CA THR A 107 -12.66 14.10 -23.58
C THR A 107 -13.74 13.50 -24.49
N PRO A 108 -14.42 12.40 -24.10
CA PRO A 108 -15.65 12.07 -24.79
C PRO A 108 -16.47 13.35 -24.72
N GLY A 109 -16.78 13.93 -25.88
CA GLY A 109 -17.78 15.00 -25.94
C GLY A 109 -18.94 14.52 -25.09
N PHE A 110 -19.21 15.24 -24.02
CA PHE A 110 -20.32 14.93 -23.14
C PHE A 110 -21.57 15.28 -23.95
N ASP A 111 -21.97 14.39 -24.85
CA ASP A 111 -23.21 14.53 -25.60
C ASP A 111 -24.34 14.28 -24.60
N PHE A 112 -24.89 15.38 -24.09
CA PHE A 112 -26.18 15.40 -23.43
C PHE A 112 -27.26 15.10 -24.47
N THR A 113 -27.39 13.85 -24.89
CA THR A 113 -28.58 13.39 -25.62
C THR A 113 -29.22 12.22 -24.92
N GLY A 114 -30.22 12.56 -24.09
CA GLY A 114 -31.49 11.83 -23.93
C GLY A 114 -31.44 10.50 -23.21
#